data_AF-A0ABD6P3Q6-F1
#
_entry.id   AF-A0ABD6P3Q6-F1
#
_cell.length_a   1.000
_cell.length_b   1.000
_cell.length_c   1.000
_cell.angle_alpha   90.00
_cell.angle_beta   90.00
_cell.angle_gamma   90.00
#
_symmetry.space_group_name_H-M   'P 1'
#
loop_
_entity.id
_entity.type
_entity.pdbx_description
1 polymer ?
#
loop_
_entity_poly.entity_id
_entity_poly.type
_entity_poly.pdbx_seq_one_letter_code
_entity_poly.pdbx_strand_id
1 'polypeptide(L)'
;MMKRIAAATIATAALLSGACSASQIVNTGGDTKCKDFTTQDEKKQNEEVSKMLKDKSGSDPTNVEITATRLSAMTYCQTVGKPDTKISEAPHG
;
A
#
# COMPACT_ATOMS: atom_id res chain seq x y z
N MET A 1 -25.07 46.27 24.22
CA MET A 1 -25.76 44.99 24.52
C MET A 1 -25.41 43.98 23.43
N MET A 2 -25.16 42.73 23.84
CA MET A 2 -24.80 41.49 23.08
C MET A 2 -25.08 41.46 21.57
N LYS A 3 -24.23 40.86 20.71
CA LYS A 3 -23.85 39.43 20.63
C LYS A 3 -22.61 39.31 19.73
N ARG A 4 -21.48 38.80 20.19
CA ARG A 4 -21.03 37.39 20.15
C ARG A 4 -20.85 36.79 18.73
N ILE A 5 -19.57 36.72 18.35
CA ILE A 5 -18.81 35.57 17.81
C ILE A 5 -19.42 34.79 16.63
N ALA A 6 -18.73 34.81 15.49
CA ALA A 6 -18.57 33.64 14.65
C ALA A 6 -17.12 33.63 14.13
N ALA A 7 -16.35 32.68 14.65
CA ALA A 7 -14.96 32.44 14.30
C ALA A 7 -14.87 31.98 12.84
N ALA A 8 -14.05 32.65 12.03
CA ALA A 8 -13.62 32.13 10.74
C ALA A 8 -12.65 30.97 11.01
N THR A 9 -13.16 29.75 10.87
CA THR A 9 -12.34 28.52 10.86
C THR A 9 -11.44 28.56 9.63
N ILE A 10 -10.18 28.95 9.80
CA ILE A 10 -9.15 28.75 8.78
C ILE A 10 -8.86 27.26 8.75
N ALA A 11 -9.18 26.63 7.62
CA ALA A 11 -8.98 25.22 7.36
C ALA A 11 -7.51 24.83 7.53
N THR A 12 -7.19 24.10 8.60
CA THR A 12 -5.97 23.32 8.71
C THR A 12 -6.21 21.94 8.11
N ALA A 13 -5.93 21.79 6.82
CA ALA A 13 -5.49 20.51 6.27
C ALA A 13 -4.06 20.72 5.78
N ALA A 14 -3.13 20.72 6.75
CA ALA A 14 -1.72 20.71 6.44
C ALA A 14 -1.42 19.48 5.58
N LEU A 15 -0.83 19.74 4.42
CA LEU A 15 -0.20 18.77 3.54
C LEU A 15 0.80 17.93 4.35
N LEU A 16 0.39 16.74 4.80
CA LEU A 16 1.31 15.71 5.30
C LEU A 16 1.84 14.91 4.11
N SER A 17 2.49 15.59 3.18
CA SER A 17 3.35 14.97 2.18
C SER A 17 4.80 15.11 2.64
N GLY A 18 5.32 14.04 3.26
CA GLY A 18 6.70 13.60 3.01
C GLY A 18 7.85 14.31 3.74
N ALA A 19 7.67 14.76 4.98
CA ALA A 19 8.79 15.19 5.81
C ALA A 19 8.88 14.35 7.09
N CYS A 20 9.66 13.26 7.05
CA CYS A 20 10.60 12.82 8.10
C CYS A 20 11.09 11.37 7.87
N SER A 21 12.40 11.25 7.67
CA SER A 21 13.24 10.12 8.07
C SER A 21 13.14 8.79 7.30
N ALA A 22 14.22 8.50 6.56
CA ALA A 22 14.61 7.15 6.18
C ALA A 22 14.52 6.19 7.39
N SER A 23 13.89 5.03 7.16
CA SER A 23 13.62 3.91 8.09
C SER A 23 12.17 3.74 8.57
N GLN A 24 11.19 4.45 8.02
CA GLN A 24 9.85 3.87 7.98
C GLN A 24 9.87 2.68 7.01
N ILE A 25 9.60 1.49 7.53
CA ILE A 25 9.14 0.36 6.72
C ILE A 25 7.80 0.83 6.13
N VAL A 26 7.87 1.52 5.00
CA VAL A 26 6.69 1.97 4.27
C VAL A 26 6.17 0.72 3.57
N ASN A 27 5.19 0.06 4.19
CA ASN A 27 4.37 -0.93 3.50
C ASN A 27 3.53 -0.17 2.46
N THR A 28 3.99 -0.24 1.22
CA THR A 28 3.38 0.44 0.06
C THR A 28 2.14 -0.31 -0.43
N GLY A 29 1.95 -1.56 -0.03
CA GLY A 29 0.85 -2.41 -0.42
C GLY A 29 0.85 -2.65 -1.92
N GLY A 30 -0.27 -2.39 -2.58
CA GLY A 30 -0.40 -2.55 -4.02
C GLY A 30 0.57 -1.71 -4.86
N ASP A 31 1.16 -0.67 -4.29
CA ASP A 31 2.13 0.20 -4.96
C ASP A 31 3.57 -0.33 -4.96
N THR A 32 3.84 -1.47 -4.32
CA THR A 32 5.18 -2.09 -4.38
C THR A 32 5.54 -2.40 -5.82
N LYS A 33 6.74 -1.99 -6.24
CA LYS A 33 7.24 -2.28 -7.57
C LYS A 33 7.78 -3.71 -7.66
N CYS A 34 7.66 -4.33 -8.82
CA CYS A 34 8.16 -5.70 -9.05
C CYS A 34 9.65 -5.88 -8.71
N LYS A 35 10.49 -4.88 -9.00
CA LYS A 35 11.92 -4.92 -8.66
C LYS A 35 12.17 -4.97 -7.15
N ASP A 36 11.31 -4.35 -6.36
CA ASP A 36 11.44 -4.30 -4.91
C ASP A 36 10.83 -5.59 -4.33
N PHE A 37 9.61 -5.94 -4.75
CA PHE A 37 8.86 -7.11 -4.28
C PHE A 37 9.62 -8.43 -4.44
N THR A 38 10.25 -8.63 -5.60
CA THR A 38 11.01 -9.86 -5.90
C THR A 38 12.28 -10.01 -5.07
N THR A 39 12.78 -8.92 -4.47
CA THR A 39 13.98 -8.92 -3.62
C THR A 39 13.66 -8.98 -2.13
N GLN A 40 12.40 -8.75 -1.76
CA GLN A 40 11.93 -8.84 -0.38
C GLN A 40 11.87 -10.29 0.10
N ASP A 41 12.03 -10.48 1.40
CA ASP A 41 11.74 -11.77 2.02
C ASP A 41 10.24 -12.08 2.00
N GLU A 42 9.90 -13.35 2.22
CA GLU A 42 8.52 -13.84 2.17
C GLU A 42 7.59 -13.10 3.15
N LYS A 43 8.09 -12.73 4.33
CA LYS A 43 7.30 -12.03 5.34
C LYS A 43 6.93 -10.63 4.84
N LYS A 44 7.89 -9.91 4.26
CA LYS A 44 7.68 -8.59 3.66
C LYS A 44 6.72 -8.67 2.48
N GLN A 45 6.88 -9.66 1.60
CA GLN A 45 5.94 -9.90 0.50
C GLN A 45 4.51 -10.11 1.01
N ASN A 46 4.34 -10.90 2.06
CA ASN A 46 3.02 -11.12 2.70
C ASN A 46 2.45 -9.83 3.30
N GLU A 47 3.28 -8.98 3.90
CA GLU A 47 2.85 -7.69 4.45
C GLU A 47 2.34 -6.75 3.33
N GLU A 48 3.05 -6.63 2.22
CA GLU A 48 2.63 -5.79 1.07
C GLU A 48 1.33 -6.35 0.44
N VAL A 49 1.25 -7.66 0.23
CA VAL A 49 0.05 -8.31 -0.32
C VAL A 49 -1.14 -8.19 0.62
N SER A 50 -0.93 -8.39 1.92
CA SER A 50 -1.99 -8.25 2.92
C SER A 50 -2.57 -6.84 2.91
N LYS A 51 -1.71 -5.81 2.88
CA LYS A 51 -2.14 -4.42 2.74
C LYS A 51 -2.87 -4.20 1.42
N MET A 52 -2.36 -4.70 0.29
CA MET A 52 -3.02 -4.57 -1.02
C MET A 52 -4.44 -5.13 -1.01
N LEU A 53 -4.62 -6.36 -0.50
CA LEU A 53 -5.93 -7.02 -0.44
C LEU A 53 -6.86 -6.29 0.53
N LYS A 54 -6.35 -5.81 1.66
CA LYS A 54 -7.12 -5.01 2.62
C LYS A 54 -7.55 -3.66 2.04
N ASP A 55 -6.66 -2.95 1.36
CA ASP A 55 -6.95 -1.67 0.71
C ASP A 55 -8.03 -1.84 -0.39
N LYS A 56 -8.01 -2.97 -1.11
CA LYS A 56 -9.00 -3.31 -2.15
C LYS A 56 -10.35 -3.72 -1.57
N SER A 57 -10.37 -4.53 -0.52
CA SER A 57 -11.59 -5.16 0.00
C SER A 57 -12.21 -4.47 1.22
N GLY A 58 -11.43 -3.64 1.92
CA GLY A 58 -11.79 -3.05 3.22
C GLY A 58 -11.79 -4.06 4.38
N SER A 59 -11.41 -5.31 4.15
CA SER A 59 -11.43 -6.40 5.16
C SER A 59 -10.06 -7.07 5.25
N ASP A 60 -9.78 -7.70 6.40
CA ASP A 60 -8.53 -8.44 6.56
C ASP A 60 -8.56 -9.72 5.69
N PRO A 61 -7.55 -9.95 4.83
CA PRO A 61 -7.49 -11.13 3.98
C PRO A 61 -7.12 -12.38 4.78
N THR A 62 -7.57 -13.53 4.29
CA THR A 62 -7.16 -14.84 4.81
C THR A 62 -5.73 -15.18 4.38
N ASN A 63 -5.06 -16.07 5.13
CA ASN A 63 -3.72 -16.55 4.77
C ASN A 63 -3.66 -17.22 3.38
N VAL A 64 -4.76 -17.83 2.94
CA VAL A 64 -4.86 -18.47 1.62
C VAL A 64 -4.87 -17.41 0.53
N GLU A 65 -5.66 -16.33 0.69
CA GLU A 65 -5.70 -15.22 -0.26
C GLU A 65 -4.34 -14.51 -0.36
N ILE A 66 -3.68 -14.29 0.78
CA ILE A 66 -2.33 -13.71 0.82
C ILE A 66 -1.35 -14.59 0.04
N THR A 67 -1.33 -15.90 0.32
CA THR A 67 -0.39 -16.82 -0.33
C THR A 67 -0.63 -16.92 -1.83
N ALA A 68 -1.89 -17.07 -2.24
CA ALA A 68 -2.26 -17.16 -3.66
C ALA A 68 -1.90 -15.86 -4.41
N THR A 69 -2.22 -14.72 -3.81
CA THR A 69 -1.93 -13.41 -4.40
C THR A 69 -0.44 -13.14 -4.46
N ARG A 70 0.33 -13.50 -3.42
CA ARG A 70 1.80 -13.41 -3.44
C ARG A 70 2.40 -14.21 -4.58
N LEU A 71 1.99 -15.47 -4.75
CA LEU A 71 2.49 -16.33 -5.82
C LEU A 71 2.15 -15.75 -7.19
N SER A 72 0.94 -15.21 -7.36
CA SER A 72 0.53 -14.53 -8.59
C SER A 72 1.37 -13.28 -8.86
N ALA A 73 1.56 -12.42 -7.85
CA ALA A 73 2.40 -11.22 -7.97
C ALA A 73 3.86 -11.57 -8.28
N MET A 74 4.43 -12.58 -7.62
CA MET A 74 5.78 -13.08 -7.92
C MET A 74 5.89 -13.56 -9.36
N THR A 75 4.95 -14.41 -9.79
CA THR A 75 4.94 -14.96 -11.15
C THR A 75 4.78 -13.84 -12.18
N TYR A 76 3.85 -12.91 -11.95
CA TYR A 76 3.66 -11.73 -12.78
C TYR A 76 4.96 -10.94 -12.92
N CYS A 77 5.59 -10.57 -11.80
CA CYS A 77 6.83 -9.79 -11.79
C CYS A 77 8.01 -10.49 -12.45
N GLN A 78 8.05 -11.83 -12.43
CA GLN A 78 9.12 -12.61 -13.06
C GLN A 78 8.91 -12.87 -14.55
N THR A 79 7.70 -12.71 -15.07
CA THR A 79 7.36 -13.14 -16.44
C THR A 79 6.82 -12.02 -17.34
N VAL A 80 5.84 -11.25 -16.87
CA VAL A 80 5.10 -10.25 -17.66
C VAL A 80 5.39 -8.83 -17.19
N GLY A 81 5.57 -8.66 -15.88
CA GLY A 81 5.85 -7.38 -15.24
C GLY A 81 7.21 -6.80 -15.64
N LYS A 82 7.32 -5.47 -15.55
CA LYS A 82 8.58 -4.75 -15.70
C LYS A 82 9.10 -4.38 -14.31
N PRO A 83 10.38 -4.02 -14.14
CA PRO A 83 10.92 -3.61 -12.84
C PRO A 83 10.08 -2.55 -12.10
N ASP A 84 9.49 -1.59 -12.82
CA ASP A 84 8.71 -0.51 -12.24
C ASP A 84 7.18 -0.73 -12.25
N THR A 85 6.66 -1.86 -12.77
CA THR A 85 5.22 -2.18 -12.65
C THR A 85 4.88 -2.51 -11.21
N LYS A 86 3.66 -2.15 -10.80
CA LYS A 86 3.18 -2.35 -9.44
C LYS A 86 2.59 -3.75 -9.25
N ILE A 87 2.67 -4.30 -8.05
CA ILE A 87 2.08 -5.62 -7.76
C ILE A 87 0.54 -5.63 -7.82
N SER A 88 -0.11 -4.47 -7.65
CA SER A 88 -1.55 -4.30 -7.88
C SER A 88 -1.98 -4.46 -9.34
N GLU A 89 -1.05 -4.57 -10.28
CA GLU A 89 -1.35 -4.89 -11.68
C GLU A 89 -1.31 -6.41 -11.95
N ALA A 90 -0.78 -7.21 -11.03
CA ALA A 90 -0.79 -8.66 -11.16
C ALA A 90 -2.22 -9.21 -11.03
N PRO A 91 -2.57 -10.40 -11.57
CA PRO A 91 -3.85 -11.03 -11.28
C PRO A 91 -4.00 -11.32 -9.77
N HIS A 92 -5.11 -10.93 -9.17
CA HIS A 92 -5.39 -11.19 -7.75
C HIS A 92 -6.91 -11.28 -7.51
N GLY A 93 -7.30 -11.96 -6.42
CA GLY A 93 -8.70 -12.10 -6.01
C GLY A 93 -9.34 -10.78 -5.62
#